data_AF-A0A962IED3-F1
#
_entry.id   AF-A0A962IED3-F1
#
_cell.length_a   1.000
_cell.length_b   1.000
_cell.length_c   1.000
_cell.angle_alpha   90.00
_cell.angle_beta   90.00
_cell.angle_gamma   90.00
#
_symmetry.space_group_name_H-M   'P 1'
#
loop_
_entity.id
_entity.type
_entity.pdbx_description
1 polymer ?
#
loop_
_entity_poly.entity_id
_entity_poly.type
_entity_poly.pdbx_seq_one_letter_code
_entity_poly.pdbx_strand_id
1 'polypeptide(L)' 'GTTVGQIDTEMLFYLRSRGIPRDQAVNMVCKGFAGEILQTCRSEVLQQRAEALLDRQLAGVLAGMA' A
#
# COMPACT_ATOMS: atom_id res chain seq x y z
N GLY A 1 -3.90 -22.07 -4.47
CA GLY A 1 -5.02 -21.17 -4.79
C GLY A 1 -4.50 -19.76 -4.86
N THR A 2 -4.97 -18.94 -5.80
CA THR A 2 -4.65 -17.50 -5.85
C THR A 2 -5.86 -16.74 -5.32
N THR A 3 -5.65 -15.82 -4.39
CA THR A 3 -6.71 -14.96 -3.87
C THR A 3 -6.55 -13.61 -4.53
N VAL A 4 -7.58 -13.17 -5.27
CA VAL A 4 -7.66 -11.78 -5.74
C VAL A 4 -8.42 -10.99 -4.69
N GLY A 5 -7.73 -10.06 -4.03
CA GLY A 5 -8.34 -9.14 -3.05
C GLY A 5 -8.61 -7.79 -3.68
N GLN A 6 -9.81 -7.25 -3.47
CA GLN A 6 -10.07 -5.82 -3.67
C GLN A 6 -9.47 -5.03 -2.50
N ILE A 7 -9.25 -3.73 -2.69
CA ILE A 7 -8.85 -2.87 -1.57
C ILE A 7 -9.94 -2.91 -0.50
N ASP A 8 -9.53 -3.11 0.76
CA ASP A 8 -10.45 -3.14 1.90
C ASP A 8 -11.17 -1.79 2.01
N THR A 9 -12.45 -1.81 1.63
CA THR A 9 -13.28 -0.62 1.54
C THR A 9 -13.71 -0.14 2.93
N GLU A 10 -13.82 -1.04 3.91
CA GLU A 10 -14.13 -0.71 5.29
C GLU A 10 -12.96 0.04 5.93
N MET A 11 -11.74 -0.46 5.72
CA MET A 11 -10.54 0.22 6.21
C MET A 11 -10.32 1.58 5.54
N LEU A 12 -10.58 1.69 4.23
CA LEU A 12 -10.60 2.99 3.55
C LEU A 12 -11.63 3.95 4.16
N PHE A 13 -12.86 3.49 4.41
CA PHE A 13 -13.90 4.31 5.01
C PHE A 13 -13.50 4.78 6.42
N TYR A 14 -12.93 3.89 7.23
CA TYR A 14 -12.44 4.20 8.57
C TYR A 14 -11.35 5.28 8.56
N LEU A 15 -10.33 5.13 7.70
CA LEU A 15 -9.25 6.11 7.56
C LEU A 15 -9.79 7.45 7.08
N ARG A 16 -10.68 7.45 6.09
CA ARG A 16 -11.32 8.68 5.58
C ARG A 16 -12.20 9.38 6.62
N SER A 17 -12.89 8.63 7.47
CA SER A 17 -13.69 9.17 8.58
C SER A 17 -12.84 9.89 9.62
N ARG A 18 -11.54 9.57 9.70
CA ARG A 18 -10.55 10.29 10.52
C ARG A 18 -9.92 11.51 9.82
N GLY A 19 -10.46 11.92 8.67
CA GLY A 19 -9.99 13.09 7.91
C GLY A 19 -8.83 12.80 6.96
N ILE A 20 -8.46 11.52 6.76
CA ILE A 20 -7.37 11.15 5.87
C ILE A 20 -7.87 11.21 4.41
N PRO A 21 -7.16 11.90 3.49
CA PRO A 21 -7.50 11.93 2.07
C PRO A 21 -7.54 10.53 1.47
N ARG A 22 -8.41 10.31 0.48
CA ARG A 22 -8.58 8.99 -0.16
C ARG A 22 -7.25 8.43 -0.66
N ASP A 23 -6.42 9.25 -1.30
CA ASP A 23 -5.18 8.82 -1.92
C ASP A 23 -4.15 8.38 -0.87
N GLN A 24 -4.11 9.09 0.26
CA GLN A 24 -3.32 8.69 1.42
C GLN A 24 -3.84 7.40 2.05
N ALA A 25 -5.16 7.26 2.20
CA ALA A 25 -5.78 6.06 2.75
C ALA A 25 -5.48 4.83 1.88
N VAL A 26 -5.60 4.94 0.56
CA VAL A 26 -5.24 3.88 -0.39
C VAL A 26 -3.76 3.52 -0.26
N ASN A 27 -2.88 4.52 -0.22
CA ASN A 27 -1.46 4.30 -0.04
C ASN A 27 -1.16 3.52 1.25
N MET A 28 -1.75 3.90 2.38
CA MET A 28 -1.56 3.21 3.67
C MET A 28 -2.04 1.76 3.63
N VAL A 29 -3.21 1.48 3.06
CA VAL A 29 -3.74 0.12 2.96
C VAL A 29 -2.85 -0.75 2.07
N CYS A 30 -2.45 -0.25 0.90
CA CYS A 30 -1.55 -0.98 0.00
C CYS A 30 -0.16 -1.23 0.63
N LYS A 31 0.38 -0.23 1.34
CA LYS A 31 1.66 -0.36 2.05
C LYS A 31 1.59 -1.33 3.21
N GLY A 32 0.50 -1.35 3.97
CA GLY A 32 0.29 -2.33 5.04
C GLY A 32 0.34 -3.75 4.50
N PHE A 33 -0.43 -4.01 3.43
CA PHE A 33 -0.47 -5.31 2.78
C PHE A 33 0.89 -5.75 2.22
N ALA A 34 1.56 -4.88 1.46
CA ALA A 34 2.87 -5.21 0.89
C ALA A 34 3.96 -5.30 1.97
N GLY A 35 3.87 -4.46 3.00
CA GLY A 35 4.81 -4.40 4.12
C GLY A 35 4.91 -5.71 4.87
N GLU A 36 3.80 -6.41 5.11
CA GLU A 36 3.80 -7.75 5.73
C GLU A 36 4.67 -8.74 4.94
N ILE A 37 4.61 -8.69 3.60
CA ILE A 37 5.43 -9.55 2.73
C ILE A 37 6.88 -9.08 2.76
N LEU A 38 7.13 -7.77 2.66
CA LEU A 38 8.49 -7.21 2.64
C LEU A 38 9.24 -7.45 3.95
N GLN A 39 8.54 -7.48 5.09
CA GLN A 39 9.13 -7.81 6.40
C GLN A 39 9.61 -9.26 6.49
N THR A 40 9.16 -10.16 5.61
CA THR A 40 9.69 -11.53 5.54
C THR A 40 11.08 -11.60 4.89
N CYS A 41 11.51 -10.52 4.23
CA CYS A 41 12.79 -10.47 3.53
C CYS A 41 13.93 -10.35 4.54
N ARG A 42 14.83 -11.34 4.56
CA ARG A 42 15.97 -11.37 5.51
C ARG A 42 17.05 -10.31 5.25
N SER A 43 17.10 -9.76 4.04
CA SER A 43 18.09 -8.77 3.64
C SER A 43 17.48 -7.38 3.72
N GLU A 44 17.98 -6.56 4.64
CA GLU A 44 17.57 -5.16 4.81
C GLU A 44 17.76 -4.35 3.52
N VAL A 45 18.85 -4.61 2.78
CA VAL A 45 19.14 -3.93 1.51
C VAL A 45 18.07 -4.25 0.46
N LEU A 46 17.63 -5.51 0.37
CA LEU A 46 16.55 -5.90 -0.55
C LEU A 46 15.21 -5.33 -0.10
N GLN A 47 14.93 -5.35 1.19
CA GLN A 47 13.71 -4.77 1.76
C GLN A 47 13.60 -3.28 1.41
N GLN A 48 14.64 -2.49 1.70
CA GLN A 48 14.65 -1.05 1.40
C GLN A 48 14.48 -0.77 -0.11
N ARG A 49 15.12 -1.59 -0.95
CA ARG A 49 14.97 -1.46 -2.41
C ARG A 49 13.55 -1.76 -2.86
N ALA A 50 12.93 -2.79 -2.28
CA ALA A 50 11.57 -3.18 -2.60
C ALA A 50 10.55 -2.15 -2.10
N GLU A 51 10.74 -1.58 -0.91
CA GLU A 51 9.95 -0.46 -0.39
C GLU A 51 10.02 0.77 -1.31
N ALA A 52 11.22 1.13 -1.77
CA ALA A 52 11.39 2.24 -2.72
C ALA A 52 10.72 1.99 -4.09
N LEU A 53 10.71 0.73 -4.57
CA LEU A 53 10.00 0.35 -5.78
C LEU A 53 8.49 0.41 -5.59
N LEU A 54 7.99 -0.06 -4.46
CA LEU A 54 6.59 0.01 -4.09
C LEU A 54 6.11 1.48 -4.04
N ASP A 55 6.87 2.36 -3.42
CA ASP A 55 6.58 3.80 -3.34
C ASP A 55 6.42 4.44 -4.71
N ARG A 56 7.35 4.15 -5.64
CA ARG A 56 7.27 4.65 -7.01
C ARG A 56 6.05 4.13 -7.75
N GLN A 57 5.74 2.84 -7.61
CA GLN A 57 4.59 2.24 -8.27
C GLN A 57 3.27 2.83 -7.75
N LEU A 58 3.13 2.94 -6.43
CA LEU A 58 1.94 3.54 -5.81
C LEU A 58 1.77 5.00 -6.20
N ALA A 59 2.86 5.78 -6.25
CA ALA A 59 2.80 7.16 -6.73
C ALA A 59 2.28 7.25 -8.17
N GLY A 60 2.75 6.37 -9.07
CA GLY A 60 2.27 6.32 -10.46
C GLY A 60 0.79 5.94 -10.57
N VAL A 61 0.34 4.96 -9.79
CA VAL A 61 -1.08 4.55 -9.78
C VAL A 61 -1.96 5.66 -9.24
N LEU A 62 -1.58 6.29 -8.11
CA LEU A 62 -2.35 7.37 -7.50
C LEU A 62 -2.41 8.61 -8.38
N ALA A 63 -1.33 8.94 -9.09
CA ALA A 63 -1.31 10.03 -10.08
C ALA A 63 -2.28 9.78 -11.25
N GLY A 64 -2.53 8.52 -11.62
CA GLY A 64 -3.53 8.14 -12.62
C GLY A 64 -4.96 8.03 -12.08
N MET A 65 -5.17 8.16 -10.77
CA MET A 65 -6.48 8.12 -10.10
C MET A 65 -7.06 9.50 -9.81
N ALA A 66 -6.25 10.56 -9.93
CA ALA A 66 -6.64 11.96 -9.77
C ALA A 66 -7.23 12.53 -11.07
#